data_AF-A0A9N9I6G1-F1
#
_entry.id   AF-A0A9N9I6G1-F1
#
_cell.length_a   1.000
_cell.length_b   1.000
_cell.length_c   1.000
_cell.angle_alpha   90.00
_cell.angle_beta   90.00
_cell.angle_gamma   90.00
#
_symmetry.space_group_name_H-M   'P 1'
#
loop_
_entity.id
_entity.type
_entity.pdbx_description
1 polymer ?
#
loop_
_entity_poly.entity_id
_entity_poly.type
_entity_poly.pdbx_seq_one_letter_code
_entity_poly.pdbx_strand_id
1 'polypeptide(L)'
;SSFSIMRFIPIDQSDEPRYRVTFNYNYPTTLDIKDNILIDDNDPKSVIKHVISRIKQLRPPCELTDVMIELYSLVPLSHPGENYPFRTYNPPRRRQLRDVDPLSVPPWKDDRIILLGDSAHAMNPLLGLGVNNALQDADLLTKELLNYENDNLTSCIQRYNEQMRTRSSKDVMTS
;
A
#
# COMPACT_ATOMS: atom_id res chain seq x y z
N SER A 1 2.59 -14.44 5.88
CA SER A 1 2.17 -13.81 4.61
C SER A 1 0.67 -13.57 4.64
N SER A 2 0.16 -12.69 3.80
CA SER A 2 -1.28 -12.38 3.68
C SER A 2 -1.70 -12.36 2.21
N PHE A 3 -2.99 -12.56 1.98
CA PHE A 3 -3.62 -12.44 0.66
C PHE A 3 -4.78 -11.49 0.79
N SER A 4 -4.89 -10.53 -0.14
CA SER A 4 -5.89 -9.48 -0.08
C SER A 4 -6.51 -9.26 -1.45
N ILE A 5 -7.84 -9.14 -1.50
CA ILE A 5 -8.59 -8.73 -2.67
C ILE A 5 -9.04 -7.29 -2.42
N MET A 6 -8.56 -6.35 -3.23
CA MET A 6 -8.81 -4.92 -3.04
C MET A 6 -9.96 -4.38 -3.88
N ARG A 7 -10.24 -4.99 -5.04
CA ARG A 7 -11.33 -4.55 -5.92
C ARG A 7 -12.01 -5.75 -6.56
N PHE A 8 -13.33 -5.70 -6.60
CA PHE A 8 -14.21 -6.65 -7.26
C PHE A 8 -15.28 -5.86 -8.00
N ILE A 9 -15.10 -5.67 -9.30
CA ILE A 9 -15.91 -4.76 -10.13
C ILE A 9 -16.67 -5.59 -11.16
N PRO A 10 -18.01 -5.58 -11.18
CA PRO A 10 -18.79 -6.28 -12.19
C PRO A 10 -18.54 -5.69 -13.59
N ILE A 11 -18.68 -6.52 -14.62
CA ILE A 11 -18.50 -6.17 -16.02
C ILE A 11 -19.79 -6.52 -16.76
N ASP A 12 -20.62 -5.51 -17.03
CA ASP A 12 -22.01 -5.65 -17.51
C ASP A 12 -22.12 -5.98 -19.01
N GLN A 13 -21.17 -6.74 -19.57
CA GLN A 13 -21.05 -6.97 -21.03
C GLN A 13 -21.23 -8.44 -21.45
N SER A 14 -21.84 -9.29 -20.62
CA SER A 14 -21.94 -10.73 -20.85
C SER A 14 -23.17 -11.33 -20.18
N ASP A 15 -23.77 -12.35 -20.79
CA ASP A 15 -24.88 -13.13 -20.22
C ASP A 15 -24.45 -13.86 -18.93
N GLU A 16 -23.16 -14.18 -18.82
CA GLU A 16 -22.53 -14.68 -17.61
C GLU A 16 -21.88 -13.55 -16.79
N PRO A 17 -21.98 -13.60 -15.44
CA PRO A 17 -21.40 -12.58 -14.58
C PRO A 17 -19.87 -12.58 -14.68
N ARG A 18 -19.31 -11.45 -15.11
CA ARG A 18 -17.87 -11.24 -15.20
C ARG A 18 -17.43 -10.19 -14.19
N TYR A 19 -16.27 -10.40 -13.59
CA TYR A 19 -15.71 -9.48 -12.62
C TYR A 19 -14.26 -9.14 -12.95
N ARG A 20 -13.89 -7.88 -12.73
CA ARG A 20 -12.51 -7.45 -12.63
C ARG A 20 -12.09 -7.56 -11.18
N VAL A 21 -11.00 -8.29 -10.95
CA VAL A 21 -10.42 -8.47 -9.63
C VAL A 21 -9.06 -7.79 -9.55
N THR A 22 -8.78 -7.10 -8.45
CA THR A 22 -7.42 -6.71 -8.06
C THR A 22 -7.09 -7.40 -6.76
N PHE A 23 -6.04 -8.22 -6.77
CA PHE A 23 -5.58 -8.95 -5.60
C PHE A 23 -4.06 -8.88 -5.49
N ASN A 24 -3.55 -9.17 -4.30
CA ASN A 24 -2.11 -9.23 -4.02
C ASN A 24 -1.82 -10.30 -2.97
N TYR A 25 -0.55 -10.71 -2.92
CA TYR A 25 -0.01 -11.60 -1.92
C TYR A 25 1.20 -10.93 -1.28
N ASN A 26 1.12 -10.68 0.02
CA ASN A 26 2.13 -9.96 0.76
C ASN A 26 2.93 -10.91 1.64
N TYR A 27 4.23 -10.69 1.69
CA TYR A 27 5.14 -11.42 2.58
C TYR A 27 6.31 -10.51 2.95
N PRO A 28 7.01 -10.78 4.07
CA PRO A 28 8.15 -9.97 4.48
C PRO A 28 9.27 -9.98 3.44
N THR A 29 9.74 -8.79 3.03
CA THR A 29 10.85 -8.64 2.07
C THR A 29 12.14 -9.31 2.54
N THR A 30 12.31 -9.47 3.87
CA THR A 30 13.46 -10.15 4.48
C THR A 30 13.64 -11.59 4.01
N LEU A 31 12.57 -12.26 3.57
CA LEU A 31 12.65 -13.63 3.03
C LEU A 31 13.37 -13.65 1.68
N ASP A 32 13.10 -12.69 0.79
CA ASP A 32 13.79 -12.61 -0.50
C ASP A 32 15.26 -12.21 -0.33
N ILE A 33 15.58 -11.34 0.65
CA ILE A 33 16.95 -10.97 0.99
C ILE A 33 17.73 -12.17 1.53
N LYS A 34 17.15 -12.90 2.49
CA LYS A 34 17.79 -14.07 3.12
C LYS A 34 18.09 -15.17 2.10
N ASP A 35 17.16 -15.38 1.16
CA ASP A 35 17.28 -16.43 0.15
C ASP A 35 18.08 -15.97 -1.09
N ASN A 36 18.62 -14.74 -1.07
CA ASN A 36 19.36 -14.11 -2.17
C ASN A 36 18.62 -14.19 -3.53
N ILE A 37 17.32 -13.93 -3.49
CA ILE A 37 16.45 -14.09 -4.65
C ILE A 37 16.55 -12.85 -5.56
N LEU A 38 16.89 -13.10 -6.83
CA LEU A 38 16.86 -12.11 -7.90
C LEU A 38 15.70 -12.43 -8.85
N ILE A 39 14.65 -11.62 -8.81
CA ILE A 39 13.52 -11.68 -9.76
C ILE A 39 13.55 -10.40 -10.60
N ASP A 40 13.40 -10.55 -11.91
CA ASP A 40 13.14 -9.42 -12.80
C ASP A 40 11.68 -8.97 -12.66
N ASP A 41 11.45 -7.85 -11.99
CA ASP A 41 10.11 -7.27 -11.82
C ASP A 41 9.55 -6.65 -13.10
N ASN A 42 10.29 -6.67 -14.22
CA ASN A 42 9.80 -6.37 -15.56
C ASN A 42 9.44 -7.62 -16.37
N ASP A 43 9.69 -8.83 -15.85
CA ASP A 43 9.20 -10.10 -16.41
C ASP A 43 8.03 -10.65 -15.56
N PRO A 44 6.78 -10.41 -15.99
CA PRO A 44 5.58 -10.92 -15.34
C PRO A 44 5.60 -12.43 -15.10
N LYS A 45 6.22 -13.21 -16.00
CA LYS A 45 6.31 -14.66 -15.86
C LYS A 45 7.18 -15.05 -14.68
N SER A 46 8.32 -14.39 -14.52
CA SER A 46 9.21 -14.57 -13.37
C SER A 46 8.51 -14.21 -12.06
N VAL A 47 7.80 -13.08 -12.04
CA VAL A 47 7.01 -12.64 -10.88
C VAL A 47 5.93 -13.65 -10.48
N ILE A 48 5.15 -14.15 -11.44
CA ILE A 48 4.08 -15.12 -11.19
C ILE A 48 4.64 -16.47 -10.70
N LYS A 49 5.73 -16.95 -11.29
CA LYS A 49 6.40 -18.17 -10.80
C LYS A 49 6.89 -18.01 -9.36
N HIS A 50 7.49 -16.87 -9.05
CA HIS A 50 8.00 -16.58 -7.71
C HIS A 50 6.86 -16.52 -6.68
N VAL A 51 5.77 -15.81 -6.96
CA VAL A 51 4.67 -15.70 -6.00
C VAL A 51 3.98 -17.04 -5.74
N ILE A 52 3.79 -17.89 -6.77
CA ILE A 52 3.27 -19.25 -6.59
C ILE A 52 4.22 -20.08 -5.72
N SER A 53 5.53 -19.99 -5.94
CA SER A 53 6.53 -20.67 -5.10
C SER A 53 6.45 -20.19 -3.65
N ARG A 54 6.34 -18.89 -3.41
CA ARG A 54 6.21 -18.31 -2.07
C ARG A 54 4.91 -18.72 -1.38
N ILE A 55 3.80 -18.81 -2.11
CA ILE A 55 2.53 -19.32 -1.57
C ILE A 55 2.71 -20.75 -1.07
N LYS A 56 3.32 -21.64 -1.87
CA LYS A 56 3.59 -23.03 -1.48
C LYS A 56 4.53 -23.17 -0.29
N GLN A 57 5.51 -22.29 -0.15
CA GLN A 57 6.46 -22.32 0.96
C GLN A 57 5.89 -21.77 2.26
N LEU A 58 5.08 -20.71 2.18
CA LEU A 58 4.64 -19.94 3.35
C LEU A 58 3.23 -20.30 3.82
N ARG A 59 2.47 -21.09 3.06
CA ARG A 59 1.14 -21.55 3.45
C ARG A 59 1.09 -23.07 3.59
N PRO A 60 0.31 -23.59 4.55
CA PRO A 60 0.06 -25.03 4.62
C PRO A 60 -0.73 -25.49 3.38
N PRO A 61 -0.56 -26.75 2.96
CA PRO A 61 -1.36 -27.34 1.88
C PRO A 61 -2.82 -27.45 2.33
N CYS A 62 -3.71 -26.74 1.65
CA CYS A 62 -5.15 -26.79 1.85
C CYS A 62 -5.87 -26.21 0.62
N GLU A 63 -7.18 -26.41 0.53
CA GLU A 63 -8.01 -25.94 -0.58
C GLU A 63 -7.83 -24.44 -0.87
N LEU A 64 -7.74 -23.62 0.18
CA LEU A 64 -7.51 -22.18 0.02
C LEU A 64 -6.14 -21.87 -0.63
N THR A 65 -5.10 -22.64 -0.30
CA THR A 65 -3.78 -22.50 -0.92
C THR A 65 -3.84 -22.88 -2.40
N ASP A 66 -4.61 -23.92 -2.75
CA ASP A 66 -4.80 -24.35 -4.14
C ASP A 66 -5.56 -23.28 -4.95
N VAL A 67 -6.64 -22.71 -4.40
CA VAL A 67 -7.38 -21.59 -5.00
C VAL A 67 -6.47 -20.37 -5.23
N MET A 68 -5.61 -20.03 -4.27
CA MET A 68 -4.66 -18.92 -4.46
C MET A 68 -3.70 -19.20 -5.63
N ILE A 69 -3.16 -20.42 -5.73
CA ILE A 69 -2.25 -20.81 -6.82
C ILE A 69 -2.98 -20.77 -8.16
N GLU A 70 -4.22 -21.26 -8.23
CA GLU A 70 -5.05 -21.22 -9.42
C GLU A 70 -5.30 -19.79 -9.88
N LEU A 71 -5.72 -18.89 -8.97
CA LEU A 71 -5.93 -17.48 -9.28
C LEU A 71 -4.69 -16.82 -9.89
N TYR A 72 -3.49 -17.08 -9.34
CA TYR A 72 -2.24 -16.55 -9.91
C TYR A 72 -1.89 -17.17 -11.26
N SER A 73 -2.27 -18.43 -11.50
CA SER A 73 -2.03 -19.12 -12.76
C SER A 73 -2.88 -18.58 -13.92
N LEU A 74 -4.02 -17.94 -13.59
CA LEU A 74 -4.91 -17.29 -14.56
C LEU A 74 -4.49 -15.86 -14.93
N VAL A 75 -3.49 -15.27 -14.26
CA VAL A 75 -3.08 -13.88 -14.50
C VAL A 75 -2.42 -13.74 -15.88
N PRO A 76 -2.88 -12.81 -16.74
CA PRO A 76 -2.21 -12.53 -18.01
C PRO A 76 -0.76 -12.07 -17.80
N LEU A 77 0.17 -12.57 -18.60
CA LEU A 77 1.59 -12.19 -18.47
C LEU A 77 1.96 -10.95 -19.30
N SER A 78 1.02 -10.45 -20.10
CA SER A 78 1.19 -9.27 -20.96
C SER A 78 -0.17 -8.63 -21.21
N HIS A 79 -0.18 -7.48 -21.90
CA HIS A 79 -1.43 -6.82 -22.26
C HIS A 79 -2.29 -7.74 -23.16
N PRO A 80 -3.58 -8.00 -22.87
CA PRO A 80 -4.35 -9.04 -23.54
C PRO A 80 -4.87 -8.67 -24.95
N GLY A 81 -4.22 -7.71 -25.61
CA GLY A 81 -4.59 -7.21 -26.94
C GLY A 81 -5.74 -6.20 -26.94
N GLU A 82 -6.06 -5.68 -28.14
CA GLU A 82 -7.02 -4.58 -28.35
C GLU A 82 -8.47 -4.92 -27.99
N ASN A 83 -8.83 -6.20 -28.06
CA ASN A 83 -10.16 -6.70 -27.73
C ASN A 83 -10.37 -6.91 -26.22
N TYR A 84 -9.33 -6.65 -25.41
CA TYR A 84 -9.49 -6.70 -23.96
C TYR A 84 -10.34 -5.50 -23.51
N PRO A 85 -11.41 -5.71 -22.72
CA PRO A 85 -12.36 -4.64 -22.38
C PRO A 85 -11.70 -3.49 -21.59
N PHE A 86 -10.46 -3.66 -21.12
CA PHE A 86 -9.76 -2.71 -20.27
C PHE A 86 -8.41 -2.31 -20.84
N ARG A 87 -8.31 -1.06 -21.28
CA ARG A 87 -7.07 -0.49 -21.82
C ARG A 87 -5.95 -0.32 -20.79
N THR A 88 -6.24 -0.51 -19.49
CA THR A 88 -5.31 -0.21 -18.38
C THR A 88 -4.77 -1.46 -17.69
N TYR A 89 -4.71 -2.61 -18.37
CA TYR A 89 -4.08 -3.80 -17.80
C TYR A 89 -2.57 -3.56 -17.63
N ASN A 90 -2.12 -3.54 -16.37
CA ASN A 90 -0.71 -3.52 -16.02
C ASN A 90 -0.27 -4.94 -15.65
N PRO A 91 0.74 -5.50 -16.34
CA PRO A 91 1.27 -6.81 -15.98
C PRO A 91 1.73 -6.89 -14.52
N PRO A 92 1.65 -8.07 -13.89
CA PRO A 92 2.00 -8.25 -12.48
C PRO A 92 3.45 -7.88 -12.21
N ARG A 93 3.69 -7.17 -11.10
CA ARG A 93 5.00 -6.78 -10.60
C ARG A 93 5.02 -6.89 -9.09
N ARG A 94 6.19 -7.18 -8.50
CA ARG A 94 6.36 -7.02 -7.05
C ARG A 94 6.62 -5.55 -6.74
N ARG A 95 6.21 -5.13 -5.54
CA ARG A 95 6.47 -3.80 -5.01
C ARG A 95 6.95 -3.98 -3.58
N GLN A 96 8.12 -3.41 -3.28
CA GLN A 96 8.55 -3.32 -1.89
C GLN A 96 7.72 -2.24 -1.21
N LEU A 97 6.95 -2.63 -0.20
CA LEU A 97 6.24 -1.70 0.68
C LEU A 97 7.22 -1.23 1.76
N ARG A 98 7.21 0.08 2.03
CA ARG A 98 7.98 0.72 3.10
C ARG A 98 7.08 1.71 3.80
N ASP A 99 7.21 1.75 5.11
CA ASP A 99 6.57 2.70 5.99
C ASP A 99 7.63 3.49 6.78
N VAL A 100 7.18 4.52 7.48
CA VAL A 100 7.99 5.28 8.42
C VAL A 100 7.14 5.60 9.64
N ASP A 101 7.60 5.16 10.81
CA ASP A 101 7.06 5.62 12.08
C ASP A 101 7.56 7.05 12.34
N PRO A 102 6.69 8.08 12.37
CA PRO A 102 7.11 9.46 12.61
C PRO A 102 7.78 9.69 13.97
N LEU A 103 7.57 8.80 14.95
CA LEU A 103 8.24 8.86 16.26
C LEU A 103 9.60 8.16 16.27
N SER A 104 9.92 7.35 15.25
CA SER A 104 11.24 6.71 15.10
C SER A 104 12.33 7.66 14.57
N VAL A 105 11.94 8.83 14.06
CA VAL A 105 12.84 9.88 13.57
C VAL A 105 12.87 11.09 14.52
N PRO A 106 13.95 11.90 14.52
CA PRO A 106 13.99 13.13 15.29
C PRO A 106 12.82 14.06 14.97
N PRO A 107 12.34 14.86 15.93
CA PRO A 107 11.35 15.88 15.67
C PRO A 107 11.73 16.81 14.53
N TRP A 108 10.76 17.11 13.66
CA TRP A 108 10.92 18.15 12.65
C TRP A 108 11.02 19.50 13.33
N LYS A 109 11.73 20.41 12.68
CA LYS A 109 11.86 21.76 13.17
C LYS A 109 10.52 22.49 13.04
N ASP A 110 10.12 23.21 14.09
CA ASP A 110 8.90 24.00 14.09
C ASP A 110 9.13 25.34 13.35
N ASP A 111 9.17 25.27 12.03
CA ASP A 111 9.36 26.42 11.16
C ASP A 111 8.44 26.38 9.93
N ARG A 112 8.68 27.27 8.96
CA ARG A 112 7.83 27.45 7.79
C ARG A 112 7.86 26.27 6.79
N ILE A 113 8.53 25.16 7.15
CA ILE A 113 8.57 23.91 6.39
C ILE A 113 7.82 22.84 7.19
N ILE A 114 6.76 22.30 6.61
CA ILE A 114 5.85 21.38 7.28
C ILE A 114 5.72 20.11 6.44
N LEU A 115 5.74 18.94 7.10
CA LEU A 115 5.49 17.65 6.47
C LEU A 115 4.06 17.20 6.77
N LEU A 116 3.43 16.55 5.79
CA LEU A 116 2.09 15.97 5.88
C LEU A 116 1.92 14.83 4.86
N GLY A 117 0.95 13.95 5.10
CA GLY A 117 0.74 12.76 4.29
C GLY A 117 1.98 11.85 4.24
N ASP A 118 2.22 11.20 3.10
CA ASP A 118 3.33 10.27 2.92
C ASP A 118 4.72 10.89 3.17
N SER A 119 4.87 12.22 3.06
CA SER A 119 6.12 12.91 3.40
C SER A 119 6.46 12.86 4.90
N ALA A 120 5.43 12.72 5.74
CA ALA A 120 5.53 12.65 7.19
C ALA A 120 5.38 11.22 7.71
N HIS A 121 4.45 10.45 7.15
CA HIS A 121 3.99 9.17 7.69
C HIS A 121 3.56 8.19 6.60
N ALA A 122 4.43 7.96 5.60
CA ALA A 122 4.22 6.85 4.67
C ALA A 122 3.92 5.55 5.45
N MET A 123 2.85 4.85 5.08
CA MET A 123 2.34 3.73 5.85
C MET A 123 2.04 2.52 4.97
N ASN A 124 1.92 1.35 5.59
CA ASN A 124 1.53 0.13 4.90
C ASN A 124 0.09 0.31 4.35
N PRO A 125 -0.16 0.09 3.05
CA PRO A 125 -1.47 0.31 2.44
C PRO A 125 -2.53 -0.72 2.88
N LEU A 126 -2.18 -1.74 3.68
CA LEU A 126 -3.05 -2.85 4.03
C LEU A 126 -4.40 -2.41 4.61
N LEU A 127 -4.41 -1.38 5.46
CA LEU A 127 -5.64 -0.84 6.06
C LEU A 127 -6.25 0.32 5.26
N GLY A 128 -5.61 0.78 4.18
CA GLY A 128 -6.11 1.89 3.35
C GLY A 128 -6.21 3.24 4.07
N LEU A 129 -5.39 3.48 5.10
CA LEU A 129 -5.49 4.66 5.97
C LEU A 129 -4.72 5.89 5.48
N GLY A 130 -3.79 5.74 4.53
CA GLY A 130 -2.85 6.82 4.14
C GLY A 130 -3.53 8.12 3.72
N VAL A 131 -4.48 8.04 2.80
CA VAL A 131 -5.22 9.23 2.32
C VAL A 131 -6.06 9.85 3.43
N ASN A 132 -6.70 9.03 4.27
CA ASN A 132 -7.50 9.53 5.39
C ASN A 132 -6.64 10.28 6.42
N ASN A 133 -5.41 9.79 6.67
CA ASN A 133 -4.46 10.47 7.54
C ASN A 133 -3.96 11.79 6.92
N ALA A 134 -3.63 11.80 5.63
CA ALA A 134 -3.25 13.02 4.94
C ALA A 134 -4.37 14.10 4.96
N LEU A 135 -5.64 13.69 4.84
CA LEU A 135 -6.77 14.60 4.96
C LEU A 135 -6.93 15.14 6.40
N GLN A 136 -6.74 14.28 7.40
CA GLN A 136 -6.74 14.72 8.81
C GLN A 136 -5.57 15.65 9.13
N ASP A 137 -4.41 15.50 8.49
CA ASP A 137 -3.31 16.46 8.60
C ASP A 137 -3.72 17.83 8.08
N ALA A 138 -4.32 17.88 6.89
CA ALA A 138 -4.73 19.12 6.27
C ALA A 138 -5.76 19.87 7.13
N ASP A 139 -6.73 19.14 7.69
CA ASP A 139 -7.72 19.68 8.64
C ASP A 139 -7.06 20.21 9.92
N LEU A 140 -6.20 19.41 10.56
CA LEU A 140 -5.51 19.81 11.77
C LEU A 140 -4.60 21.02 11.56
N LEU A 141 -3.79 21.01 10.51
CA LEU A 141 -2.90 22.13 10.17
C LEU A 141 -3.70 23.41 9.93
N THR A 142 -4.82 23.31 9.20
CA THR A 142 -5.69 24.45 8.94
C THR A 142 -6.24 25.02 10.25
N LYS A 143 -6.71 24.16 11.16
CA LYS A 143 -7.22 24.59 12.48
C LYS A 143 -6.15 25.29 13.32
N GLU A 144 -4.93 24.77 13.36
CA GLU A 144 -3.84 25.39 14.10
C GLU A 144 -3.43 26.74 13.49
N LEU A 145 -3.37 26.84 12.16
CA LEU A 145 -3.02 28.09 11.48
C LEU A 145 -4.10 29.17 11.57
N LEU A 146 -5.38 28.80 11.71
CA LEU A 146 -6.46 29.78 11.96
C LEU A 146 -6.33 30.46 13.33
N ASN A 147 -5.59 29.88 14.27
CA ASN A 147 -5.31 30.48 15.58
C ASN A 147 -4.08 31.42 15.59
N TYR A 148 -3.47 31.69 14.43
CA TYR A 148 -2.24 32.49 14.30
C TYR A 148 -2.33 33.92 14.84
N GLU A 149 -3.52 34.52 14.93
CA GLU A 149 -3.65 35.86 15.53
C GLU A 149 -3.49 35.82 17.06
N ASN A 150 -3.85 34.69 17.69
CA ASN A 150 -3.74 34.49 19.13
C ASN A 150 -2.38 33.89 19.53
N ASP A 151 -1.80 33.07 18.66
CA ASP A 151 -0.54 32.36 18.87
C ASP A 151 0.46 32.67 17.76
N ASN A 152 1.76 32.71 18.07
CA ASN A 152 2.74 32.84 17.00
C ASN A 152 2.79 31.57 16.11
N LEU A 153 3.25 31.74 14.86
CA LEU A 153 3.31 30.67 13.86
C LEU A 153 4.05 29.42 14.35
N THR A 154 5.18 29.58 15.04
CA THR A 154 5.98 28.46 15.57
C THR A 154 5.16 27.64 16.56
N SER A 155 4.40 28.27 17.44
CA SER A 155 3.53 27.57 18.40
C SER A 155 2.40 26.80 17.71
N CYS A 156 1.78 27.36 16.67
CA CYS A 156 0.78 26.64 15.87
C CYS A 156 1.37 25.39 15.20
N ILE A 157 2.56 25.53 14.59
CA ILE A 157 3.25 24.43 13.89
C ILE A 157 3.67 23.34 14.87
N GLN A 158 4.20 23.73 16.04
CA GLN A 158 4.60 22.78 17.07
C GLN A 158 3.41 21.90 17.50
N ARG A 159 2.24 22.50 17.77
CA ARG A 159 1.04 21.74 18.15
C ARG A 159 0.55 20.83 17.05
N TYR A 160 0.60 21.27 15.79
CA TYR A 160 0.31 20.42 14.64
C TYR A 160 1.28 19.22 14.59
N ASN A 161 2.59 19.47 14.68
CA ASN A 161 3.63 18.45 14.60
C ASN A 161 3.48 17.40 15.71
N GLU A 162 3.26 17.83 16.96
CA GLU A 162 3.10 16.92 18.10
C GLU A 162 1.86 16.01 17.96
N GLN A 163 0.71 16.60 17.63
CA GLN A 163 -0.55 15.88 17.48
C GLN A 163 -0.50 14.91 16.28
N MET A 164 -0.05 15.40 15.12
CA MET A 164 0.03 14.59 13.90
C MET A 164 1.00 13.43 14.05
N ARG A 165 2.20 13.65 14.61
CA ARG A 165 3.20 12.58 14.78
C ARG A 165 2.71 11.50 15.72
N THR A 166 2.06 11.88 16.82
CA THR A 166 1.50 10.93 17.79
C THR A 166 0.39 10.10 17.16
N ARG A 167 -0.57 10.73 16.47
CA ARG A 167 -1.67 10.03 15.80
C ARG A 167 -1.15 9.10 14.71
N SER A 168 -0.32 9.61 13.81
CA SER A 168 0.11 8.87 12.62
C SER A 168 1.06 7.73 12.98
N SER A 169 1.91 7.88 14.01
CA SER A 169 2.72 6.79 14.56
C SER A 169 1.87 5.62 15.04
N LYS A 170 0.80 5.92 15.79
CA LYS A 170 -0.15 4.89 16.22
C LYS A 170 -0.72 4.13 15.02
N ASP A 171 -1.16 4.84 13.99
CA ASP A 171 -1.77 4.22 12.82
C ASP A 171 -0.77 3.39 12.00
N VAL A 172 0.44 3.90 11.77
CA VAL A 172 1.54 3.16 11.12
C VAL A 172 1.84 1.86 11.85
N MET A 173 1.96 1.90 13.17
CA MET A 173 2.27 0.72 14.00
C MET A 173 1.15 -0.33 14.02
N THR A 174 -0.08 0.08 13.70
CA THR A 174 -1.23 -0.82 13.57
C THR A 174 -1.45 -1.34 12.14
N SER A 175 -0.75 -0.79 11.14
CA SER A 175 -0.96 -1.06 9.71
C SER A 175 -0.25 -2.30 9.15
#